data_AF-A0A1Z4R6Z2-F1
#
_entry.id   AF-A0A1Z4R6Z2-F1
#
_cell.length_a   1.000
_cell.length_b   1.000
_cell.length_c   1.000
_cell.angle_alpha   90.00
_cell.angle_beta   90.00
_cell.angle_gamma   90.00
#
_symmetry.space_group_name_H-M   'P 1'
#
loop_
_entity.id
_entity.type
_entity.pdbx_description
1 polymer ?
#
loop_
_entity_poly.entity_id
_entity_poly.type
_entity_poly.pdbx_seq_one_letter_code
_entity_poly.pdbx_strand_id
1 'polypeptide(L)'
;MLNDKSLALVSSPVGTIQRYRHSKSYTQFQTTVIALAFTTLTAVTLPAFILVQPTYARESIMAIQRSIKNVAKASASSVDTLTAELADLEIERGMLDARLTSDAPAIKKIESKIHSLRDKITKVGENHVHVNRLVADAITAKVVKLEIDVALLGAMYVTEHPEVQVVEAQIRSLRLRHSQLQPRHSQVVLNEAIMRSLQTEIAELQVAKNRLSQQYTLQNPVIQYTETQIHNLQKRLAMHQN
;
A
#
# COMPACT_ATOMS: atom_id res chain seq x y z
N MET A 1 -44.46 -48.63 26.99
CA MET A 1 -43.38 -48.63 28.00
C MET A 1 -42.13 -49.17 27.33
N LEU A 2 -41.01 -48.43 27.44
CA LEU A 2 -39.58 -48.85 27.41
C LEU A 2 -39.11 -49.66 26.16
N ASN A 3 -38.19 -49.17 25.31
CA ASN A 3 -36.75 -48.89 25.54
C ASN A 3 -36.04 -50.11 26.17
N ASP A 4 -34.85 -50.59 25.83
CA ASP A 4 -33.70 -50.11 25.05
C ASP A 4 -32.65 -51.26 25.11
N LYS A 5 -31.61 -51.21 24.24
CA LYS A 5 -30.27 -51.82 24.40
C LYS A 5 -30.15 -53.36 24.48
N SER A 6 -29.33 -54.03 23.67
CA SER A 6 -27.87 -53.84 23.58
C SER A 6 -27.27 -54.87 22.61
N LEU A 7 -26.22 -54.51 21.87
CA LEU A 7 -24.96 -55.26 21.73
C LEU A 7 -23.98 -54.51 20.82
N ALA A 8 -22.70 -54.59 21.19
CA ALA A 8 -21.65 -53.63 20.96
C ALA A 8 -20.70 -53.99 19.80
N LEU A 9 -20.12 -52.94 19.18
CA LEU A 9 -18.68 -52.68 18.88
C LEU A 9 -17.82 -53.87 18.39
N VAL A 10 -17.01 -53.78 17.33
CA VAL A 10 -15.83 -52.90 17.16
C VAL A 10 -15.41 -52.92 15.68
N SER A 11 -15.13 -51.77 15.06
CA SER A 11 -14.36 -51.70 13.82
C SER A 11 -13.28 -50.62 13.90
N SER A 12 -12.06 -51.01 13.56
CA SER A 12 -10.85 -50.18 13.59
C SER A 12 -10.83 -49.11 12.49
N PRO A 13 -10.15 -47.97 12.75
CA PRO A 13 -10.18 -46.78 11.90
C PRO A 13 -9.21 -46.83 10.70
N VAL A 14 -9.68 -46.26 9.60
CA VAL A 14 -8.92 -45.94 8.39
C VAL A 14 -7.88 -44.86 8.70
N GLY A 15 -6.59 -45.20 8.56
CA GLY A 15 -5.49 -44.25 8.67
C GLY A 15 -5.50 -43.27 7.50
N THR A 16 -6.00 -42.06 7.74
CA THR A 16 -5.79 -40.89 6.87
C THR A 16 -4.85 -39.91 7.56
N ILE A 17 -3.91 -39.41 6.77
CA ILE A 17 -2.76 -38.60 7.15
C ILE A 17 -3.22 -37.35 7.93
N GLN A 18 -2.69 -37.18 9.14
CA GLN A 18 -2.73 -35.94 9.90
C GLN A 18 -2.08 -34.80 9.09
N ARG A 19 -2.86 -33.74 8.81
CA ARG A 19 -2.30 -32.38 8.74
C ARG A 19 -2.86 -31.58 9.91
N TYR A 20 -1.96 -31.34 10.86
CA TYR A 20 -2.17 -30.56 12.05
C TYR A 20 -2.47 -29.08 11.73
N ARG A 21 -3.42 -28.55 12.52
CA ARG A 21 -3.46 -27.22 13.14
C ARG A 21 -4.01 -26.04 12.31
N HIS A 22 -5.31 -25.79 12.50
CA HIS A 22 -5.88 -24.45 12.48
C HIS A 22 -5.20 -23.54 13.53
N SER A 23 -4.62 -22.42 13.11
CA SER A 23 -4.33 -21.30 14.00
C SER A 23 -5.53 -20.33 14.00
N LYS A 24 -6.34 -20.38 15.06
CA LYS A 24 -7.45 -19.46 15.34
C LYS A 24 -7.00 -18.10 15.89
N SER A 25 -5.80 -17.60 15.60
CA SER A 25 -5.26 -16.41 16.29
C SER A 25 -5.25 -15.09 15.50
N TYR A 26 -5.63 -15.07 14.22
CA TYR A 26 -5.53 -13.85 13.41
C TYR A 26 -6.85 -13.08 13.30
N THR A 27 -7.97 -13.79 13.22
CA THR A 27 -9.30 -13.18 13.14
C THR A 27 -9.80 -12.59 14.46
N GLN A 28 -9.40 -13.17 15.61
CA GLN A 28 -9.78 -12.63 16.92
C GLN A 28 -9.05 -11.32 17.27
N PHE A 29 -7.85 -11.10 16.73
CA PHE A 29 -7.11 -9.85 16.96
C PHE A 29 -7.74 -8.69 16.17
N GLN A 30 -8.21 -8.95 14.94
CA GLN A 30 -8.87 -7.94 14.12
C GLN A 30 -10.21 -7.48 14.70
N THR A 31 -11.03 -8.39 15.24
CA THR A 31 -12.32 -8.00 15.83
C THR A 31 -12.17 -7.25 17.14
N THR A 32 -11.14 -7.54 17.94
CA THR A 32 -10.91 -6.87 19.23
C THR A 32 -10.40 -5.43 19.06
N VAL A 33 -9.56 -5.17 18.05
CA VAL A 33 -9.10 -3.80 17.74
C VAL A 33 -10.22 -2.93 17.18
N ILE A 34 -11.13 -3.52 16.38
CA ILE A 34 -12.30 -2.79 15.88
C ILE A 34 -13.26 -2.47 17.03
N ALA A 35 -13.47 -3.37 18.00
CA ALA A 35 -14.38 -3.12 19.11
C ALA A 35 -13.87 -2.07 20.13
N LEU A 36 -12.56 -1.99 20.37
CA LEU A 36 -11.98 -1.03 21.32
C LEU A 36 -11.98 0.42 20.84
N ALA A 37 -12.11 0.65 19.53
CA ALA A 37 -12.21 1.99 18.96
C ALA A 37 -13.61 2.61 19.05
N PHE A 38 -14.66 1.80 19.28
CA PHE A 38 -16.04 2.27 19.23
C PHE A 38 -16.69 2.54 20.60
N THR A 39 -16.12 2.09 21.71
CA THR A 39 -16.77 2.20 23.04
C THR A 39 -16.27 3.33 23.92
N THR A 40 -15.15 4.01 23.60
CA THR A 40 -14.60 5.09 24.46
C THR A 40 -14.88 6.51 23.96
N LEU A 41 -15.62 6.68 22.85
CA LEU A 41 -15.92 8.00 22.27
C LEU A 41 -17.40 8.38 22.34
N THR A 42 -18.16 7.78 23.27
CA THR A 42 -19.44 8.33 23.71
C THR A 42 -19.23 9.17 24.96
N ALA A 43 -19.61 10.43 24.87
CA ALA A 43 -19.68 11.45 25.93
C ALA A 43 -18.49 12.42 26.03
N VAL A 44 -18.33 13.28 25.02
CA VAL A 44 -18.39 14.73 25.26
C VAL A 44 -19.07 15.41 24.07
N THR A 45 -20.19 16.04 24.39
CA THR A 45 -20.97 16.98 23.58
C THR A 45 -20.12 18.13 23.03
N LEU A 46 -20.20 18.45 21.74
CA LEU A 46 -20.78 19.70 21.20
C LEU A 46 -20.49 19.87 19.68
N PRO A 47 -21.35 20.60 18.97
CA PRO A 47 -21.54 20.56 17.52
C PRO A 47 -20.67 21.61 16.80
N ALA A 48 -19.84 21.19 15.83
CA ALA A 48 -19.29 22.01 14.73
C ALA A 48 -18.17 21.28 13.95
N PHE A 49 -18.24 19.96 13.76
CA PHE A 49 -17.31 19.23 12.86
C PHE A 49 -17.93 18.89 11.51
N ILE A 50 -18.80 19.79 11.04
CA ILE A 50 -19.18 19.86 9.63
C ILE A 50 -17.96 20.47 8.91
N LEU A 51 -17.51 19.84 7.81
CA LEU A 51 -16.56 20.34 6.79
C LEU A 51 -15.06 19.98 6.80
N VAL A 52 -14.54 19.05 7.61
CA VAL A 52 -13.08 18.71 7.51
C VAL A 52 -12.82 17.25 7.13
N GLN A 53 -12.85 17.05 5.81
CA GLN A 53 -11.90 16.34 4.94
C GLN A 53 -11.51 14.84 5.16
N PRO A 54 -11.40 14.05 4.06
CA PRO A 54 -10.69 12.76 4.04
C PRO A 54 -9.19 12.85 4.37
N THR A 55 -8.67 14.06 4.59
CA THR A 55 -7.35 14.27 5.17
C THR A 55 -7.22 13.63 6.54
N TYR A 56 -8.27 13.43 7.36
CA TYR A 56 -8.09 12.71 8.63
C TYR A 56 -7.92 11.20 8.48
N ALA A 57 -8.47 10.57 7.43
CA ALA A 57 -8.18 9.16 7.12
C ALA A 57 -6.76 9.02 6.56
N ARG A 58 -6.40 9.91 5.62
CA ARG A 58 -5.04 10.01 5.08
C ARG A 58 -4.02 10.40 6.16
N GLU A 59 -4.36 11.28 7.09
CA GLU A 59 -3.53 11.72 8.22
C GLU A 59 -3.52 10.69 9.32
N SER A 60 -4.56 9.91 9.57
CA SER A 60 -4.51 8.82 10.54
C SER A 60 -3.72 7.63 9.97
N ILE A 61 -3.86 7.29 8.68
CA ILE A 61 -2.99 6.31 8.01
C ILE A 61 -1.55 6.84 7.91
N MET A 62 -1.34 8.11 7.55
CA MET A 62 -0.01 8.73 7.55
C MET A 62 0.53 8.95 8.96
N ALA A 63 -0.29 9.14 9.99
CA ALA A 63 0.13 9.27 11.39
C ALA A 63 0.40 7.89 11.99
N ILE A 64 -0.30 6.85 11.56
CA ILE A 64 0.03 5.45 11.87
C ILE A 64 1.32 5.06 11.15
N GLN A 65 1.49 5.39 9.86
CA GLN A 65 2.75 5.18 9.13
C GLN A 65 3.89 6.05 9.67
N ARG A 66 3.65 7.30 10.07
CA ARG A 66 4.63 8.17 10.72
C ARG A 66 4.90 7.70 12.14
N SER A 67 3.92 7.19 12.88
CA SER A 67 4.10 6.62 14.22
C SER A 67 4.91 5.33 14.14
N ILE A 68 4.60 4.43 13.19
CA ILE A 68 5.42 3.26 12.87
C ILE A 68 6.82 3.67 12.41
N LYS A 69 6.95 4.68 11.54
CA LYS A 69 8.24 5.22 11.06
C LYS A 69 9.02 5.94 12.16
N ASN A 70 8.37 6.59 13.12
CA ASN A 70 8.97 7.34 14.23
C ASN A 70 9.35 6.42 15.39
N VAL A 71 8.53 5.41 15.69
CA VAL A 71 8.86 4.33 16.63
C VAL A 71 10.01 3.49 16.06
N ALA A 72 10.03 3.22 14.75
CA ALA A 72 11.18 2.61 14.09
C ALA A 72 12.42 3.52 14.04
N LYS A 73 12.26 4.84 13.83
CA LYS A 73 13.38 5.81 13.84
C LYS A 73 14.05 5.95 15.20
N ALA A 74 13.30 5.81 16.29
CA ALA A 74 13.83 5.94 17.64
C ALA A 74 14.74 4.77 18.05
N SER A 75 14.73 3.65 17.31
CA SER A 75 15.59 2.48 17.53
C SER A 75 16.30 1.97 16.27
N ALA A 76 16.30 2.75 15.18
CA ALA A 76 16.83 2.32 13.90
C ALA A 76 18.34 2.10 13.99
N SER A 77 18.80 0.92 13.59
CA SER A 77 20.23 0.67 13.48
C SER A 77 20.84 1.61 12.42
N SER A 78 22.15 1.86 12.50
CA SER A 78 22.86 2.62 11.44
C SER A 78 22.69 1.98 10.05
N VAL A 79 22.32 0.71 9.97
CA VAL A 79 22.04 -0.01 8.73
C VAL A 79 20.67 0.34 8.17
N ASP A 80 19.66 0.44 9.04
CA ASP A 80 18.29 0.77 8.62
C ASP A 80 18.23 2.18 8.02
N THR A 81 18.99 3.12 8.60
CA THR A 81 19.09 4.48 8.07
C THR A 81 19.79 4.53 6.71
N LEU A 82 20.89 3.78 6.54
CA LEU A 82 21.59 3.66 5.26
C LEU A 82 20.72 2.99 4.18
N THR A 83 19.93 1.97 4.58
CA THR A 83 19.04 1.26 3.65
C THR A 83 17.86 2.13 3.24
N ALA A 84 17.33 2.94 4.16
CA ALA A 84 16.31 3.94 3.83
C ALA A 84 16.85 5.02 2.88
N GLU A 85 18.06 5.53 3.12
CA GLU A 85 18.70 6.51 2.22
C GLU A 85 18.96 5.91 0.83
N LEU A 86 19.41 4.65 0.77
CA LEU A 86 19.58 3.92 -0.48
C LEU A 86 18.24 3.80 -1.23
N ALA A 87 17.17 3.46 -0.53
CA ALA A 87 15.83 3.35 -1.11
C ALA A 87 15.33 4.69 -1.66
N ASP A 88 15.52 5.78 -0.92
CA ASP A 88 15.13 7.13 -1.36
C ASP A 88 15.89 7.55 -2.63
N LEU A 89 17.20 7.25 -2.72
CA LEU A 89 18.00 7.55 -3.91
C LEU A 89 17.63 6.68 -5.11
N GLU A 90 17.31 5.40 -4.90
CA GLU A 90 16.85 4.50 -5.96
C GLU A 90 15.50 4.94 -6.52
N ILE A 91 14.61 5.44 -5.66
CA ILE A 91 13.36 6.09 -6.08
C ILE A 91 13.66 7.38 -6.85
N GLU A 92 14.50 8.26 -6.32
CA GLU A 92 14.85 9.53 -6.97
C GLU A 92 15.44 9.31 -8.37
N ARG A 93 16.35 8.33 -8.50
CA ARG A 93 16.90 7.90 -9.78
C ARG A 93 15.80 7.47 -10.74
N GLY A 94 14.93 6.55 -10.33
CA GLY A 94 13.82 6.09 -11.18
C GLY A 94 12.88 7.21 -11.61
N MET A 95 12.66 8.19 -10.73
CA MET A 95 11.83 9.37 -11.02
C MET A 95 12.49 10.35 -12.02
N LEU A 96 13.82 10.45 -12.00
CA LEU A 96 14.60 11.28 -12.90
C LEU A 96 14.86 10.61 -14.26
N ASP A 97 15.05 9.30 -14.29
CA ASP A 97 15.20 8.51 -15.53
C ASP A 97 13.96 8.66 -16.45
N ALA A 98 12.80 9.01 -15.88
CA ALA A 98 11.60 9.32 -16.64
C ALA A 98 11.66 10.67 -17.39
N ARG A 99 12.61 11.55 -17.06
CA ARG A 99 12.70 12.92 -17.59
C ARG A 99 14.06 13.25 -18.21
N LEU A 100 15.11 12.54 -17.80
CA LEU A 100 16.48 12.80 -18.15
C LEU A 100 17.12 11.55 -18.75
N THR A 101 18.11 11.76 -19.62
CA THR A 101 18.96 10.68 -20.12
C THR A 101 19.92 10.22 -19.02
N SER A 102 20.33 8.95 -19.05
CA SER A 102 21.32 8.37 -18.11
C SER A 102 22.61 9.18 -17.97
N ASP A 103 23.01 9.92 -19.02
CA ASP A 103 24.22 10.75 -18.99
C ASP A 103 24.10 12.07 -18.24
N ALA A 104 22.91 12.44 -17.77
CA ALA A 104 22.68 13.69 -17.07
C ALA A 104 23.53 13.75 -15.78
N PRO A 105 24.16 14.90 -15.47
CA PRO A 105 24.99 15.05 -14.26
C PRO A 105 24.25 14.70 -12.96
N ALA A 106 22.94 14.98 -12.91
CA ALA A 106 22.10 14.64 -11.77
C ALA A 106 21.99 13.12 -11.55
N ILE A 107 21.79 12.34 -12.63
CA ILE A 107 21.71 10.88 -12.57
C ILE A 107 23.06 10.30 -12.16
N LYS A 108 24.16 10.74 -12.79
CA LYS A 108 25.53 10.29 -12.43
C LYS A 108 25.86 10.54 -10.96
N LYS A 109 25.46 11.70 -10.42
CA LYS A 109 25.64 12.03 -9.00
C LYS A 109 24.87 11.08 -8.09
N ILE A 110 23.62 10.76 -8.42
CA ILE A 110 22.80 9.83 -7.65
C ILE A 110 23.37 8.41 -7.73
N GLU A 111 23.80 7.96 -8.92
CA GLU A 111 24.42 6.65 -9.11
C GLU A 111 25.69 6.48 -8.28
N SER A 112 26.55 7.51 -8.24
CA SER A 112 27.74 7.51 -7.39
C SER A 112 27.40 7.38 -5.90
N LYS A 113 26.36 8.09 -5.43
CA LYS A 113 25.87 7.96 -4.04
C LYS A 113 25.31 6.58 -3.75
N ILE A 114 24.50 6.03 -4.65
CA ILE A 114 23.95 4.67 -4.55
C ILE A 114 25.09 3.66 -4.41
N HIS A 115 26.13 3.76 -5.24
CA HIS A 115 27.29 2.87 -5.18
C HIS A 115 28.00 2.98 -3.82
N SER A 116 28.26 4.21 -3.37
CA SER A 116 28.91 4.45 -2.08
C SER A 116 28.10 3.92 -0.88
N LEU A 117 26.77 4.05 -0.91
CA LEU A 117 25.90 3.51 0.14
C LEU A 117 25.88 1.99 0.13
N ARG A 118 25.82 1.36 -1.05
CA ARG A 118 25.92 -0.10 -1.17
C ARG A 118 27.24 -0.60 -0.59
N ASP A 119 28.36 0.05 -0.91
CA ASP A 119 29.67 -0.31 -0.35
C ASP A 119 29.71 -0.17 1.18
N LYS A 120 29.10 0.88 1.73
CA LYS A 120 28.99 1.07 3.19
C LYS A 120 28.15 -0.02 3.83
N ILE A 121 27.02 -0.37 3.24
CA ILE A 121 26.12 -1.41 3.76
C ILE A 121 26.82 -2.78 3.72
N THR A 122 27.53 -3.10 2.64
CA THR A 122 28.34 -4.33 2.54
C THR A 122 29.42 -4.38 3.61
N LYS A 123 30.08 -3.26 3.91
CA LYS A 123 31.12 -3.19 4.97
C LYS A 123 30.55 -3.44 6.38
N VAL A 124 29.26 -3.18 6.59
CA VAL A 124 28.58 -3.48 7.86
C VAL A 124 28.13 -4.95 7.94
N GLY A 125 28.31 -5.73 6.86
CA GLY A 125 28.07 -7.17 6.84
C GLY A 125 26.65 -7.57 6.47
N GLU A 126 25.86 -6.65 5.94
CA GLU A 126 24.46 -6.92 5.57
C GLU A 126 24.29 -7.75 4.31
N ASN A 127 23.23 -8.54 4.30
CA ASN A 127 22.90 -9.37 3.15
C ASN A 127 22.28 -8.53 2.04
N HIS A 128 22.94 -8.47 0.88
CA HIS A 128 22.43 -7.81 -0.33
C HIS A 128 20.99 -8.19 -0.71
N VAL A 129 20.58 -9.44 -0.46
CA VAL A 129 19.21 -9.89 -0.72
C VAL A 129 18.20 -9.19 0.19
N HIS A 130 18.55 -8.97 1.45
CA HIS A 130 17.70 -8.27 2.40
C HIS A 130 17.57 -6.79 2.04
N VAL A 131 18.71 -6.15 1.73
CA VAL A 131 18.76 -4.74 1.31
C VAL A 131 17.95 -4.52 0.03
N ASN A 132 18.14 -5.37 -0.99
CA ASN A 132 17.38 -5.28 -2.25
C ASN A 132 15.88 -5.48 -2.01
N ARG A 133 15.48 -6.33 -1.05
CA ARG A 133 14.08 -6.50 -0.68
C ARG A 133 13.51 -5.21 -0.10
N LEU A 134 14.19 -4.60 0.86
CA LEU A 134 13.75 -3.35 1.49
C LEU A 134 13.65 -2.19 0.49
N VAL A 135 14.63 -2.06 -0.42
CA VAL A 135 14.59 -1.07 -1.49
C VAL A 135 13.41 -1.34 -2.45
N ALA A 136 13.16 -2.60 -2.81
CA ALA A 136 12.04 -2.97 -3.65
C ALA A 136 10.67 -2.72 -2.99
N ASP A 137 10.55 -2.94 -1.68
CA ASP A 137 9.34 -2.62 -0.92
C ASP A 137 9.08 -1.10 -0.91
N ALA A 138 10.13 -0.29 -0.78
CA ALA A 138 10.02 1.17 -0.87
C ALA A 138 9.61 1.63 -2.28
N ILE A 139 10.20 1.04 -3.32
CA ILE A 139 9.79 1.30 -4.71
C ILE A 139 8.33 0.89 -4.93
N THR A 140 7.90 -0.26 -4.39
CA THR A 140 6.50 -0.71 -4.44
C THR A 140 5.58 0.34 -3.84
N ALA A 141 5.88 0.82 -2.62
CA ALA A 141 5.09 1.86 -1.98
C ALA A 141 5.02 3.15 -2.82
N LYS A 142 6.13 3.52 -3.48
CA LYS A 142 6.16 4.68 -4.37
C LYS A 142 5.32 4.46 -5.63
N VAL A 143 5.44 3.32 -6.29
CA VAL A 143 4.64 2.98 -7.48
C VAL A 143 3.15 3.02 -7.12
N VAL A 144 2.75 2.35 -6.04
CA VAL A 144 1.35 2.35 -5.55
C VAL A 144 0.81 3.78 -5.40
N LYS A 145 1.60 4.67 -4.78
CA LYS A 145 1.21 6.08 -4.65
C LYS A 145 1.02 6.76 -6.02
N LEU A 146 1.95 6.54 -6.95
CA LEU A 146 1.86 7.14 -8.29
C LEU A 146 0.67 6.59 -9.10
N GLU A 147 0.31 5.31 -8.92
CA GLU A 147 -0.88 4.73 -9.57
C GLU A 147 -2.18 5.43 -9.13
N ILE A 148 -2.29 5.71 -7.83
CA ILE A 148 -3.40 6.50 -7.29
C ILE A 148 -3.33 7.93 -7.82
N ASP A 149 -2.16 8.57 -7.78
CA ASP A 149 -1.98 9.95 -8.25
C ASP A 149 -2.39 10.08 -9.74
N VAL A 150 -2.01 9.14 -10.62
CA VAL A 150 -2.44 9.12 -12.04
C VAL A 150 -3.94 8.97 -12.19
N ALA A 151 -4.56 8.06 -11.44
CA ALA A 151 -6.00 7.87 -11.49
C ALA A 151 -6.76 9.13 -11.05
N LEU A 152 -6.28 9.82 -10.03
CA LEU A 152 -6.85 11.08 -9.56
C LEU A 152 -6.59 12.24 -10.54
N LEU A 153 -5.41 12.31 -11.15
CA LEU A 153 -5.11 13.27 -12.21
C LEU A 153 -6.03 13.07 -13.42
N GLY A 154 -6.40 11.83 -13.73
CA GLY A 154 -7.38 11.50 -14.77
C GLY A 154 -8.78 12.08 -14.53
N ALA A 155 -9.10 12.54 -13.31
CA ALA A 155 -10.33 13.28 -13.02
C ALA A 155 -10.24 14.77 -13.36
N MET A 156 -9.02 15.30 -13.52
CA MET A 156 -8.75 16.71 -13.82
C MET A 156 -8.25 16.92 -15.26
N TYR A 157 -7.55 15.93 -15.81
CA TYR A 157 -6.82 16.03 -17.07
C TYR A 157 -7.06 14.83 -17.98
N VAL A 158 -6.92 15.05 -19.28
CA VAL A 158 -6.87 13.99 -20.28
C VAL A 158 -5.55 13.21 -20.20
N THR A 159 -5.54 12.00 -20.77
CA THR A 159 -4.40 11.09 -20.73
C THR A 159 -3.13 11.66 -21.36
N GLU A 160 -3.25 12.52 -22.36
CA GLU A 160 -2.12 13.14 -23.07
C GLU A 160 -1.52 14.33 -22.32
N HIS A 161 -2.14 14.75 -21.21
CA HIS A 161 -1.66 15.89 -20.44
C HIS A 161 -0.23 15.62 -19.92
N PRO A 162 0.70 16.60 -20.00
CA PRO A 162 2.10 16.39 -19.64
C PRO A 162 2.30 15.86 -18.21
N GLU A 163 1.48 16.31 -17.25
CA GLU A 163 1.55 15.83 -15.86
C GLU A 163 1.23 14.33 -15.76
N VAL A 164 0.22 13.86 -16.50
CA VAL A 164 -0.16 12.44 -16.52
C VAL A 164 0.95 11.61 -17.18
N GLN A 165 1.45 12.07 -18.32
CA GLN A 165 2.52 11.39 -19.07
C GLN A 165 3.81 11.25 -18.26
N VAL A 166 4.17 12.29 -17.51
CA VAL A 166 5.35 12.28 -16.65
C VAL A 166 5.19 11.26 -15.53
N VAL A 167 4.04 11.19 -14.87
CA VAL A 167 3.82 10.22 -13.79
C VAL A 167 3.77 8.78 -14.33
N GLU A 168 3.16 8.55 -15.50
CA GLU A 168 3.18 7.26 -16.19
C GLU A 168 4.60 6.81 -16.56
N ALA A 169 5.44 7.73 -17.04
CA ALA A 169 6.85 7.44 -17.31
C ALA A 169 7.61 7.07 -16.02
N GLN A 170 7.33 7.76 -14.91
CA GLN A 170 7.91 7.45 -13.60
C GLN A 170 7.48 6.07 -13.08
N ILE A 171 6.20 5.72 -13.23
CA ILE A 171 5.69 4.38 -12.92
C ILE A 171 6.43 3.32 -13.71
N ARG A 172 6.59 3.49 -15.03
CA ARG A 172 7.30 2.55 -15.90
C ARG A 172 8.76 2.36 -15.48
N SER A 173 9.47 3.47 -15.22
CA SER A 173 10.86 3.45 -14.77
C SER A 173 11.03 2.71 -13.44
N LEU A 174 10.17 3.01 -12.46
CA LEU A 174 10.22 2.38 -11.14
C LEU A 174 9.83 0.90 -11.19
N ARG A 175 8.87 0.50 -12.03
CA ARG A 175 8.52 -0.91 -12.28
C ARG A 175 9.70 -1.69 -12.85
N LEU A 176 10.42 -1.11 -13.81
CA LEU A 176 11.63 -1.70 -14.37
C LEU A 176 12.72 -1.84 -13.29
N ARG A 177 12.90 -0.82 -12.45
CA ARG A 177 13.88 -0.90 -11.36
C ARG A 177 13.49 -1.95 -10.32
N HIS A 178 12.20 -2.07 -10.00
CA HIS A 178 11.68 -3.09 -9.10
C HIS A 178 11.97 -4.51 -9.60
N SER A 179 11.76 -4.80 -10.89
CA SER A 179 12.02 -6.12 -11.47
C SER A 179 13.51 -6.47 -11.50
N GLN A 180 14.40 -5.48 -11.62
CA GLN A 180 15.85 -5.67 -11.51
C GLN A 180 16.28 -6.06 -10.08
N LEU A 181 15.61 -5.52 -9.05
CA LEU A 181 15.91 -5.82 -7.65
C LEU A 181 15.26 -7.12 -7.16
N GLN A 182 14.08 -7.46 -7.69
CA GLN A 182 13.34 -8.69 -7.40
C GLN A 182 12.93 -9.41 -8.70
N PRO A 183 13.81 -10.23 -9.31
CA PRO A 183 13.50 -10.86 -10.59
C PRO A 183 12.35 -11.86 -10.55
N ARG A 184 12.15 -12.53 -9.40
CA ARG A 184 11.12 -13.55 -9.24
C ARG A 184 9.81 -12.93 -8.77
N HIS A 185 8.74 -13.16 -9.50
CA HIS A 185 7.37 -12.73 -9.16
C HIS A 185 7.18 -11.22 -8.90
N SER A 186 8.13 -10.36 -9.30
CA SER A 186 8.04 -8.90 -9.08
C SER A 186 6.74 -8.30 -9.57
N GLN A 187 6.29 -8.69 -10.76
CA GLN A 187 5.07 -8.16 -11.35
C GLN A 187 3.83 -8.53 -10.54
N VAL A 188 3.76 -9.77 -10.05
CA VAL A 188 2.61 -10.28 -9.28
C VAL A 188 2.54 -9.56 -7.93
N VAL A 189 3.66 -9.50 -7.20
CA VAL A 189 3.74 -8.83 -5.89
C VAL A 189 3.37 -7.35 -6.01
N LEU A 190 3.91 -6.68 -7.03
CA LEU A 190 3.65 -5.27 -7.28
C LEU A 190 2.19 -5.02 -7.67
N ASN A 191 1.62 -5.82 -8.59
CA ASN A 191 0.22 -5.69 -8.99
C ASN A 191 -0.73 -5.94 -7.81
N GLU A 192 -0.45 -6.94 -6.97
CA GLU A 192 -1.27 -7.19 -5.77
C GLU A 192 -1.27 -5.98 -4.82
N ALA A 193 -0.11 -5.38 -4.57
CA ALA A 193 0.00 -4.20 -3.73
C ALA A 193 -0.79 -3.01 -4.31
N ILE A 194 -0.69 -2.80 -5.63
CA ILE A 194 -1.43 -1.77 -6.36
C ILE A 194 -2.93 -2.02 -6.27
N MET A 195 -3.39 -3.23 -6.57
CA MET A 195 -4.81 -3.59 -6.53
C MET A 195 -5.42 -3.35 -5.15
N ARG A 196 -4.75 -3.82 -4.09
CA ARG A 196 -5.24 -3.63 -2.71
C ARG A 196 -5.38 -2.14 -2.38
N SER A 197 -4.37 -1.34 -2.72
CA SER A 197 -4.39 0.09 -2.41
C SER A 197 -5.45 0.85 -3.22
N LEU A 198 -5.62 0.52 -4.49
CA LEU A 198 -6.68 1.10 -5.33
C LEU A 198 -8.07 0.72 -4.81
N GLN A 199 -8.27 -0.53 -4.38
CA GLN A 199 -9.53 -0.97 -3.76
C GLN A 199 -9.82 -0.21 -2.46
N THR A 200 -8.80 0.02 -1.62
CA THR A 200 -8.94 0.84 -0.41
C THR A 200 -9.35 2.27 -0.75
N GLU A 201 -8.66 2.93 -1.68
CA GLU A 201 -8.99 4.32 -2.07
C GLU A 201 -10.41 4.43 -2.67
N ILE A 202 -10.81 3.47 -3.50
CA ILE A 202 -12.18 3.40 -4.04
C ILE A 202 -13.21 3.29 -2.91
N ALA A 203 -12.98 2.41 -1.93
CA ALA A 203 -13.89 2.23 -0.81
C ALA A 203 -14.00 3.50 0.05
N GLU A 204 -12.87 4.18 0.30
CA GLU A 204 -12.84 5.45 1.04
C GLU A 204 -13.63 6.54 0.32
N LEU A 205 -13.44 6.69 -1.00
CA LEU A 205 -14.20 7.65 -1.80
C LEU A 205 -15.68 7.30 -1.91
N GLN A 206 -16.05 6.02 -1.96
CA GLN A 206 -17.45 5.59 -1.91
C GLN A 206 -18.10 5.97 -0.58
N VAL A 207 -17.41 5.78 0.54
CA VAL A 207 -17.89 6.24 1.86
C VAL A 207 -18.03 7.76 1.89
N ALA A 208 -17.06 8.50 1.35
CA ALA A 208 -17.12 9.96 1.27
C ALA A 208 -18.30 10.43 0.40
N LYS A 209 -18.49 9.83 -0.78
CA LYS A 209 -19.64 10.09 -1.66
C LYS A 209 -20.96 9.86 -0.91
N ASN A 210 -21.12 8.74 -0.22
CA ASN A 210 -22.36 8.44 0.51
C ASN A 210 -22.66 9.49 1.59
N ARG A 211 -21.63 9.99 2.29
CA ARG A 211 -21.78 11.09 3.26
C ARG A 211 -22.16 12.40 2.57
N LEU A 212 -21.54 12.73 1.44
CA LEU A 212 -21.86 13.93 0.67
C LEU A 212 -23.31 13.90 0.14
N SER A 213 -23.78 12.74 -0.32
CA SER A 213 -25.16 12.56 -0.80
C SER A 213 -26.23 12.75 0.28
N GLN A 214 -25.87 12.67 1.56
CA GLN A 214 -26.78 12.99 2.67
C GLN A 214 -26.87 14.50 2.93
N GLN A 215 -25.88 15.27 2.48
CA GLN A 215 -25.75 16.71 2.73
C GLN A 215 -26.11 17.56 1.51
N TYR A 216 -25.91 17.01 0.30
CA TYR A 216 -26.08 17.73 -0.95
C TYR A 216 -26.99 16.95 -1.91
N THR A 217 -27.59 17.67 -2.85
CA THR A 217 -28.27 17.05 -3.99
C THR A 217 -27.27 16.31 -4.87
N LEU A 218 -27.70 15.22 -5.51
CA LEU A 218 -26.82 14.37 -6.33
C LEU A 218 -26.09 15.10 -7.47
N GLN A 219 -26.64 16.22 -7.94
CA GLN A 219 -26.04 17.06 -9.00
C GLN A 219 -24.97 18.03 -8.47
N ASN A 220 -24.66 17.99 -7.18
CA ASN A 220 -23.63 18.85 -6.61
C ASN A 220 -22.26 18.56 -7.27
N PRO A 221 -21.51 19.59 -7.72
CA PRO A 221 -20.22 19.41 -8.38
C PRO A 221 -19.22 18.57 -7.58
N VAL A 222 -19.27 18.62 -6.24
CA VAL A 222 -18.38 17.83 -5.38
C VAL A 222 -18.70 16.34 -5.47
N ILE A 223 -19.99 15.97 -5.59
CA ILE A 223 -20.41 14.58 -5.78
C ILE A 223 -19.98 14.09 -7.16
N GLN A 224 -20.21 14.87 -8.21
CA GLN A 224 -19.81 14.52 -9.58
C GLN A 224 -18.29 14.37 -9.73
N TYR A 225 -17.52 15.25 -9.10
CA TYR A 225 -16.06 15.14 -9.07
C TYR A 225 -15.61 13.85 -8.35
N THR A 226 -16.20 13.55 -7.19
CA THR A 226 -15.91 12.31 -6.43
C THR A 226 -16.25 11.06 -7.26
N GLU A 227 -17.37 11.07 -8.01
CA GLU A 227 -17.74 10.00 -8.93
C GLU A 227 -16.71 9.82 -10.05
N THR A 228 -16.22 10.91 -10.61
CA THR A 228 -15.18 10.88 -11.65
C THR A 228 -13.89 10.27 -11.11
N GLN A 229 -13.48 10.63 -9.89
CA GLN A 229 -12.32 10.03 -9.22
C GLN A 229 -12.50 8.52 -9.01
N ILE A 230 -13.66 8.10 -8.48
CA ILE A 230 -13.99 6.66 -8.30
C ILE A 230 -13.91 5.93 -9.65
N HIS A 231 -14.49 6.49 -10.70
CA HIS A 231 -14.48 5.88 -12.03
C HIS A 231 -13.06 5.69 -12.57
N ASN A 232 -12.20 6.71 -12.46
CA ASN A 232 -10.82 6.61 -12.93
C ASN A 232 -9.99 5.63 -12.10
N LEU A 233 -10.19 5.56 -10.78
CA LEU A 233 -9.55 4.55 -9.93
C LEU A 233 -10.00 3.13 -10.30
N GLN A 234 -11.29 2.92 -10.59
CA GLN A 234 -11.80 1.63 -11.07
C GLN A 234 -11.21 1.24 -12.42
N LYS A 235 -11.11 2.20 -13.36
CA LYS A 235 -10.44 1.99 -14.65
C LYS A 235 -8.99 1.57 -14.44
N ARG A 236 -8.27 2.22 -13.51
CA ARG A 236 -6.88 1.87 -13.20
C ARG A 236 -6.75 0.49 -12.54
N LEU A 237 -7.67 0.16 -11.63
CA LEU A 237 -7.72 -1.16 -10.99
C LEU A 237 -7.88 -2.29 -12.02
N ALA A 238 -8.74 -2.10 -13.02
CA ALA A 238 -8.98 -3.10 -14.07
C ALA A 238 -7.72 -3.39 -14.92
N MET A 239 -6.78 -2.43 -15.03
CA MET A 239 -5.51 -2.64 -15.75
C MET A 239 -4.56 -3.61 -15.06
N HIS A 240 -4.78 -3.93 -13.78
CA HIS A 240 -3.92 -4.82 -12.99
C HIS A 240 -4.54 -6.17 -12.66
N GLN A 241 -5.80 -6.39 -13.07
CA GLN A 241 -6.54 -7.65 -12.89
C GLN A 241 -6.29 -8.66 -14.02
N ASN A 242 -5.77 -8.19 -15.15
CA ASN A 242 -5.39 -8.98 -16.32
C ASN A 242 -3.88 -9.28 -16.32
#